data_AF-A0A699LG89-F1
#
_entry.id   AF-A0A699LG89-F1
#
_cell.length_a   1.000
_cell.length_b   1.000
_cell.length_c   1.000
_cell.angle_alpha   90.00
_cell.angle_beta   90.00
_cell.angle_gamma   90.00
#
_symmetry.space_group_name_H-M   'P 1'
#
loop_
_entity.id
_entity.type
_entity.pdbx_description
1 polymer ?
#
loop_
_entity_poly.entity_id
_entity_poly.type
_entity_poly.pdbx_seq_one_letter_code
_entity_poly.pdbx_strand_id
1 'polypeptide(L)'
;FRGSNERLHQNNNVNFLGLIEMLEMFNPSIKEHVQRITSEEVHFHYLGHNIQNELIQLLALEIRSAIIKKIRQAKYYSVILDCTPDISHQEQMSLIVRYVKLSSTCVSVEESFLGFLNVDDTTGQRLFDVTQAELKALDLDIDDV
;
A
#
# COMPACT_ATOMS: atom_id res chain seq x y z
N PHE A 1 -7.04 8.42 3.43
CA PHE A 1 -7.62 7.91 2.17
C PHE A 1 -9.15 7.93 2.22
N ARG A 2 -9.74 7.36 3.28
CA ARG A 2 -11.15 7.56 3.65
C ARG A 2 -11.31 8.70 4.65
N GLY A 3 -12.43 9.39 4.59
CA GLY A 3 -12.81 10.44 5.53
C GLY A 3 -13.85 9.98 6.54
N SER A 4 -14.24 10.87 7.44
CA SER A 4 -15.37 10.61 8.36
C SER A 4 -16.73 10.69 7.65
N ASN A 5 -16.76 11.13 6.39
CA ASN A 5 -17.97 11.26 5.58
C ASN A 5 -17.85 10.47 4.27
N GLU A 6 -18.91 9.73 3.93
CA GLU A 6 -18.99 8.89 2.72
C GLU A 6 -19.92 9.48 1.64
N ARG A 7 -20.34 10.73 1.80
CA ARG A 7 -21.25 11.40 0.87
C ARG A 7 -20.47 12.32 -0.07
N LEU A 8 -20.89 12.34 -1.33
CA LEU A 8 -20.39 13.27 -2.34
C LEU A 8 -20.79 14.71 -1.97
N HIS A 9 -19.91 15.65 -2.31
CA HIS A 9 -20.03 17.09 -2.11
C HIS A 9 -20.22 17.53 -0.65
N GLN A 10 -19.76 16.71 0.30
CA GLN A 10 -19.81 17.05 1.72
C GLN A 10 -18.41 17.16 2.30
N ASN A 11 -18.23 18.09 3.23
CA ASN A 11 -16.94 18.23 3.92
C ASN A 11 -16.51 16.90 4.56
N ASN A 12 -15.19 16.69 4.60
CA ASN A 12 -14.53 15.48 5.11
C ASN A 12 -14.75 14.21 4.27
N ASN A 13 -15.08 14.33 2.99
CA ASN A 13 -15.09 13.24 2.02
C ASN A 13 -13.70 13.12 1.32
N VAL A 14 -12.71 12.72 2.11
CA VAL A 14 -11.26 12.64 1.79
C VAL A 14 -10.95 12.00 0.42
N ASN A 15 -9.72 12.18 -0.06
CA ASN A 15 -9.05 11.65 -1.27
C ASN A 15 -9.86 10.79 -2.26
N PHE A 16 -10.46 9.66 -1.85
CA PHE A 16 -11.22 8.82 -2.77
C PHE A 16 -12.45 9.55 -3.36
N LEU A 17 -13.32 10.12 -2.53
CA LEU A 17 -14.51 10.82 -3.03
C LEU A 17 -14.12 12.14 -3.69
N GLY A 18 -13.14 12.85 -3.15
CA GLY A 18 -12.55 14.02 -3.81
C GLY A 18 -11.99 13.72 -5.21
N LEU A 19 -11.40 12.54 -5.44
CA LEU A 19 -10.97 12.12 -6.77
C LEU A 19 -12.16 11.89 -7.71
N ILE A 20 -13.23 11.27 -7.24
CA ILE A 20 -14.45 11.04 -8.03
C ILE A 20 -15.09 12.38 -8.44
N GLU A 21 -15.16 13.34 -7.52
CA GLU A 21 -15.66 14.70 -7.79
C GLU A 21 -14.76 15.45 -8.79
N MET A 22 -13.44 15.31 -8.65
CA MET A 22 -12.51 15.86 -9.64
C MET A 22 -12.75 15.23 -11.02
N LEU A 23 -12.92 13.90 -11.08
CA LEU A 23 -13.14 13.18 -12.34
C LEU A 23 -14.49 13.54 -12.98
N GLU A 24 -15.53 13.79 -12.19
CA GLU A 24 -16.83 14.29 -12.67
C GLU A 24 -16.68 15.57 -13.50
N MET A 25 -15.74 16.46 -13.14
CA MET A 25 -15.55 17.71 -13.88
C MET A 25 -15.08 17.49 -15.32
N PHE A 26 -14.44 16.36 -15.61
CA PHE A 26 -13.80 16.09 -16.91
C PHE A 26 -14.39 14.90 -17.65
N ASN A 27 -15.10 13.99 -16.96
CA ASN A 27 -15.63 12.76 -17.53
C ASN A 27 -17.17 12.76 -17.51
N PRO A 28 -17.84 12.85 -18.69
CA PRO A 28 -19.29 12.88 -18.77
C PRO A 28 -20.00 11.67 -18.15
N SER A 29 -19.41 10.47 -18.24
CA SER A 29 -19.99 9.25 -17.67
C SER A 29 -19.91 9.24 -16.15
N ILE A 30 -18.80 9.72 -15.57
CA ILE A 30 -18.67 9.86 -14.12
C ILE A 30 -19.61 10.95 -13.62
N LYS A 31 -19.75 12.06 -14.36
CA LYS A 31 -20.72 13.12 -14.04
C LYS A 31 -22.14 12.60 -13.99
N GLU A 32 -22.56 11.84 -15.01
CA GLU A 32 -23.89 11.22 -15.02
C GLU A 32 -24.05 10.25 -13.83
N HIS A 33 -23.03 9.46 -13.52
CA HIS A 33 -23.07 8.54 -12.38
C HIS A 33 -23.23 9.27 -11.04
N VAL A 34 -22.47 10.34 -10.80
CA VAL A 34 -22.57 11.19 -9.61
C VAL A 34 -23.95 11.85 -9.52
N GLN A 35 -24.48 12.35 -10.63
CA GLN A 35 -25.83 12.93 -10.69
C GLN A 35 -26.89 11.92 -10.25
N ARG A 36 -26.87 10.68 -10.77
CA ARG A 36 -27.83 9.63 -10.40
C ARG A 36 -27.72 9.21 -8.92
N ILE A 37 -26.53 9.27 -8.34
CA ILE A 37 -26.34 9.00 -6.91
C ILE A 37 -26.93 10.15 -6.07
N THR A 38 -26.61 11.38 -6.44
CA THR A 38 -27.03 12.58 -5.69
C THR A 38 -28.52 12.89 -5.84
N SER A 39 -29.16 12.49 -6.95
CA SER A 39 -30.62 12.55 -7.15
C SER A 39 -31.37 11.38 -6.52
N GLU A 40 -30.67 10.47 -5.82
CA GLU A 40 -31.24 9.25 -5.21
C GLU A 40 -31.86 8.27 -6.22
N GLU A 41 -31.54 8.37 -7.52
CA GLU A 41 -31.98 7.41 -8.54
C GLU A 41 -31.27 6.05 -8.40
N VAL A 42 -30.05 6.03 -7.85
CA VAL A 42 -29.25 4.83 -7.63
C VAL A 42 -28.77 4.74 -6.18
N HIS A 43 -29.21 3.71 -5.47
CA HIS A 43 -28.81 3.44 -4.09
C HIS A 43 -27.63 2.46 -3.97
N PHE A 44 -27.40 1.63 -4.99
CA PHE A 44 -26.27 0.70 -5.04
C PHE A 44 -25.19 1.28 -5.95
N HIS A 45 -24.20 1.93 -5.34
CA HIS A 45 -23.09 2.55 -6.06
C HIS A 45 -21.75 2.11 -5.49
N TYR A 46 -20.75 1.98 -6.35
CA TYR A 46 -19.42 1.46 -6.04
C TYR A 46 -18.51 2.43 -5.26
N LEU A 47 -19.11 3.42 -4.59
CA LEU A 47 -18.39 4.46 -3.85
C LEU A 47 -18.29 4.18 -2.34
N GLY A 48 -18.93 3.12 -1.85
CA GLY A 48 -18.87 2.74 -0.43
C GLY A 48 -17.48 2.25 0.01
N HIS A 49 -17.21 2.33 1.31
CA HIS A 49 -15.90 1.98 1.89
C HIS A 49 -15.39 0.58 1.58
N ASN A 50 -16.28 -0.40 1.42
CA ASN A 50 -15.85 -1.76 1.07
C ASN A 50 -15.14 -1.79 -0.28
N ILE A 51 -15.72 -1.13 -1.28
CA ILE A 51 -15.12 -1.04 -2.62
C ILE A 51 -13.84 -0.19 -2.58
N GLN A 52 -13.83 0.89 -1.79
CA GLN A 52 -12.61 1.69 -1.60
C GLN A 52 -11.47 0.85 -1.04
N ASN A 53 -11.73 0.07 0.03
CA ASN A 53 -10.73 -0.79 0.65
C ASN A 53 -10.27 -1.90 -0.28
N GLU A 54 -11.19 -2.51 -1.04
CA GLU A 54 -10.85 -3.51 -2.06
C GLU A 54 -9.92 -2.93 -3.13
N LEU A 55 -10.24 -1.74 -3.66
CA LEU A 55 -9.40 -1.06 -4.63
C LEU A 55 -8.00 -0.76 -4.07
N ILE A 56 -7.91 -0.26 -2.82
CA ILE A 56 -6.64 -0.01 -2.15
C ILE A 56 -5.84 -1.32 -2.03
N GLN A 57 -6.49 -2.42 -1.64
CA GLN A 57 -5.84 -3.72 -1.50
C GLN A 57 -5.30 -4.23 -2.84
N LEU A 58 -6.10 -4.14 -3.91
CA LEU A 58 -5.67 -4.54 -5.25
C LEU A 58 -4.47 -3.72 -5.73
N LEU A 59 -4.51 -2.40 -5.56
CA LEU A 59 -3.39 -1.53 -5.90
C LEU A 59 -2.14 -1.84 -5.07
N ALA A 60 -2.30 -2.07 -3.76
CA ALA A 60 -1.21 -2.43 -2.88
C ALA A 60 -0.57 -3.77 -3.28
N LEU A 61 -1.37 -4.77 -3.66
CA LEU A 61 -0.90 -6.07 -4.14
C LEU A 61 -0.09 -5.92 -5.44
N GLU A 62 -0.59 -5.17 -6.42
CA GLU A 62 0.11 -4.94 -7.68
C GLU A 62 1.42 -4.16 -7.49
N ILE A 63 1.42 -3.11 -6.68
CA ILE A 63 2.63 -2.34 -6.34
C ILE A 63 3.65 -3.24 -5.63
N ARG A 64 3.21 -4.01 -4.63
CA ARG A 64 4.07 -4.94 -3.88
C ARG A 64 4.67 -5.99 -4.82
N SER A 65 3.87 -6.62 -5.68
CA SER A 65 4.34 -7.57 -6.70
C SER A 65 5.40 -6.94 -7.62
N ALA A 66 5.17 -5.72 -8.10
CA ALA A 66 6.12 -5.01 -8.95
C ALA A 66 7.45 -4.73 -8.23
N ILE A 67 7.42 -4.35 -6.95
CA ILE A 67 8.61 -4.15 -6.13
C ILE A 67 9.38 -5.46 -5.94
N ILE A 68 8.70 -6.54 -5.55
CA ILE A 68 9.31 -7.86 -5.36
C ILE A 68 9.99 -8.35 -6.64
N LYS A 69 9.34 -8.17 -7.79
CA LYS A 69 9.94 -8.50 -9.09
C LYS A 69 11.23 -7.73 -9.35
N LYS A 70 11.31 -6.44 -8.99
CA LYS A 70 12.55 -5.65 -9.13
C LYS A 70 13.65 -6.14 -8.19
N ILE A 71 13.32 -6.46 -6.94
CA ILE A 71 14.28 -6.97 -5.95
C ILE A 71 14.91 -8.26 -6.46
N ARG A 72 14.09 -9.20 -6.96
CA ARG A 72 14.60 -10.47 -7.54
C ARG A 72 15.52 -10.27 -8.75
N GLN A 73 15.27 -9.23 -9.55
CA GLN A 73 16.15 -8.91 -10.69
C GLN A 73 17.52 -8.39 -10.24
N ALA A 74 17.61 -7.74 -9.07
CA ALA A 74 18.87 -7.24 -8.52
C ALA A 74 19.80 -8.37 -8.03
N LYS A 75 19.26 -9.59 -7.85
CA LYS A 75 19.86 -10.76 -7.19
C LYS A 75 20.20 -10.53 -5.72
N TYR A 76 20.99 -9.51 -5.41
CA TYR A 76 21.37 -9.16 -4.05
C TYR A 76 20.61 -7.93 -3.54
N TYR A 77 20.26 -7.94 -2.27
CA TYR A 77 19.57 -6.83 -1.62
C TYR A 77 19.97 -6.76 -0.15
N SER A 78 19.78 -5.62 0.51
CA SER A 78 19.95 -5.53 1.97
C SER A 78 18.62 -5.19 2.64
N VAL A 79 18.41 -5.73 3.83
CA VAL A 79 17.23 -5.47 4.65
C VAL A 79 17.53 -4.41 5.70
N ILE A 80 16.68 -3.40 5.78
CA ILE A 80 16.73 -2.35 6.80
C ILE A 80 15.47 -2.51 7.66
N LEU A 81 15.69 -2.68 8.97
CA LEU A 81 14.65 -2.85 9.96
C LEU A 81 14.73 -1.68 10.95
N ASP A 82 13.59 -1.04 11.23
CA ASP A 82 13.47 -0.02 12.27
C ASP A 82 12.27 -0.32 13.16
N CYS A 83 12.51 -0.40 14.47
CA CYS A 83 11.49 -0.73 15.47
C CYS A 83 10.98 0.54 16.13
N THR A 84 9.68 0.77 16.03
CA THR A 84 9.02 1.92 16.66
C THR A 84 7.78 1.45 17.42
N PRO A 85 7.52 1.97 18.63
CA PRO A 85 6.26 1.70 19.32
C PRO A 85 5.11 2.40 18.58
N ASP A 86 4.02 1.66 18.33
CA ASP A 86 2.83 2.21 17.69
C ASP A 86 1.91 2.97 18.67
N ILE A 87 0.81 3.53 18.16
CA ILE A 87 -0.18 4.31 18.92
C ILE A 87 -0.82 3.49 20.06
N SER A 88 -0.80 2.16 19.95
CA SER A 88 -1.32 1.21 20.94
C SER A 88 -0.25 0.65 21.90
N HIS A 89 0.98 1.17 21.83
CA HIS A 89 2.15 0.69 22.55
C HIS A 89 2.61 -0.73 22.17
N GLN A 90 2.24 -1.22 20.98
CA GLN A 90 2.80 -2.45 20.42
C GLN A 90 4.04 -2.13 19.59
N GLU A 91 5.08 -2.97 19.68
CA GLU A 91 6.27 -2.78 18.86
C GLU A 91 5.97 -3.18 17.41
N GLN A 92 6.22 -2.25 16.49
CA GLN A 92 6.14 -2.49 15.06
C GLN A 92 7.52 -2.30 14.44
N MET A 93 7.87 -3.22 13.54
CA MET A 93 9.11 -3.20 12.80
C MET A 93 8.83 -2.85 11.34
N SER A 94 9.36 -1.72 10.87
CA SER A 94 9.30 -1.37 9.46
C SER A 94 10.26 -2.24 8.65
N LEU A 95 9.78 -2.79 7.53
CA LEU A 95 10.57 -3.58 6.60
C LEU A 95 10.87 -2.76 5.35
N ILE A 96 12.14 -2.40 5.16
CA ILE A 96 12.63 -1.69 3.98
C ILE A 96 13.67 -2.56 3.29
N VAL A 97 13.55 -2.72 1.97
CA VAL A 97 14.53 -3.45 1.16
C VAL A 97 15.27 -2.48 0.25
N ARG A 98 16.59 -2.53 0.30
CA ARG A 98 17.51 -1.74 -0.54
C ARG A 98 18.14 -2.65 -1.58
N TYR A 99 18.03 -2.30 -2.86
CA TYR A 99 18.48 -3.15 -3.97
C TYR A 99 19.03 -2.32 -5.13
N VAL A 100 19.85 -2.96 -5.96
CA VAL A 100 20.42 -2.32 -7.15
C VAL A 100 19.50 -2.52 -8.35
N LYS A 101 18.99 -1.41 -8.90
CA LYS A 101 18.29 -1.42 -10.18
C LYS A 101 19.29 -1.20 -11.30
N LEU A 102 19.35 -2.19 -12.18
CA LEU A 102 20.11 -2.15 -13.42
C LEU A 102 19.18 -1.78 -14.56
N SER A 103 19.50 -0.70 -15.27
CA SER A 103 18.96 -0.42 -16.60
C SER A 103 20.07 -0.53 -17.64
N SER A 104 19.71 -0.55 -18.92
CA SER A 104 20.69 -0.60 -20.01
C SER A 104 21.66 0.59 -20.03
N THR A 105 21.31 1.70 -19.38
CA THR A 105 22.06 2.97 -19.45
C THR A 105 22.47 3.52 -18.10
N CYS A 106 21.89 3.06 -16.99
CA CYS A 106 22.24 3.53 -15.65
C CYS A 106 22.08 2.45 -14.58
N VAL A 107 22.87 2.60 -13.52
CA VAL A 107 22.79 1.83 -12.28
C VAL A 107 22.32 2.78 -11.19
N SER A 108 21.28 2.39 -10.45
CA SER A 108 20.76 3.16 -9.33
C SER A 108 20.44 2.25 -8.15
N VAL A 109 20.60 2.74 -6.94
CA VAL A 109 20.12 2.06 -5.73
C VAL A 109 18.71 2.54 -5.44
N GLU A 110 17.76 1.62 -5.29
CA GLU A 110 16.38 1.90 -4.86
C GLU A 110 16.16 1.33 -3.46
N GLU A 111 15.36 2.03 -2.66
CA GLU A 111 14.86 1.56 -1.36
C GLU A 111 13.34 1.45 -1.47
N SER A 112 12.76 0.36 -0.98
CA SER A 112 11.31 0.13 -1.05
C SER A 112 10.79 -0.37 0.28
N PHE A 113 9.81 0.35 0.82
CA PHE A 113 9.06 -0.06 1.99
C PHE A 113 8.08 -1.18 1.62
N LEU A 114 8.10 -2.28 2.38
CA LEU A 114 7.27 -3.46 2.13
C LEU A 114 6.14 -3.62 3.15
N GLY A 115 6.23 -2.96 4.30
CA GLY A 115 5.21 -2.98 5.32
C GLY A 115 5.75 -2.86 6.73
N PHE A 116 4.84 -2.90 7.69
CA PHE A 116 5.14 -3.07 9.11
C PHE A 116 4.91 -4.52 9.49
N LEU A 117 5.78 -5.03 10.37
CA LEU A 117 5.68 -6.35 10.98
C LEU A 117 5.40 -6.14 12.46
N ASN A 118 4.38 -6.83 12.97
CA ASN A 118 4.08 -6.79 14.39
C ASN A 118 5.08 -7.70 15.12
N VAL A 119 5.69 -7.17 16.17
CA VAL A 119 6.61 -7.90 17.03
C VAL A 119 6.17 -7.77 18.48
N ASP A 120 6.07 -8.92 19.15
CA ASP A 120 5.70 -9.04 20.55
C ASP A 120 6.92 -8.93 21.49
N ASP A 121 8.12 -9.06 20.92
CA ASP A 121 9.41 -9.04 21.61
C ASP A 121 10.51 -8.54 20.65
N THR A 122 11.39 -7.67 21.15
CA THR A 122 12.54 -7.09 20.44
C THR A 122 13.84 -7.87 20.60
N THR A 123 13.80 -9.09 21.17
CA THR A 123 14.98 -9.95 21.14
C THR A 123 15.45 -10.22 19.70
N GLY A 124 16.77 -10.25 19.49
CA GLY A 124 17.34 -10.44 18.15
C GLY A 124 16.85 -11.71 17.44
N GLN A 125 16.57 -12.79 18.19
CA GLN A 125 16.01 -14.02 17.63
C GLN A 125 14.59 -13.80 17.09
N ARG A 126 13.73 -13.09 17.81
CA ARG A 126 12.34 -12.85 17.39
C ARG A 126 12.29 -11.92 16.17
N LEU A 127 13.10 -10.87 16.17
CA LEU A 127 13.25 -9.99 15.00
C LEU A 127 13.71 -10.78 13.76
N PHE A 128 14.68 -11.70 13.94
CA PHE A 128 15.16 -12.56 12.86
C PHE A 128 14.06 -13.50 12.36
N ASP A 129 13.39 -14.23 13.25
CA ASP A 129 12.35 -15.21 12.90
C ASP A 129 11.19 -14.55 12.13
N VAL A 130 10.74 -13.38 12.59
CA VAL A 130 9.68 -12.59 11.95
C VAL A 130 10.13 -12.09 10.57
N THR A 131 11.36 -11.58 10.47
CA THR A 131 11.92 -11.12 9.18
C THR A 131 12.06 -12.28 8.20
N GLN A 132 12.60 -13.41 8.63
CA GLN A 132 12.77 -14.59 7.79
C GLN A 132 11.43 -15.14 7.30
N ALA A 133 10.42 -15.18 8.17
CA ALA A 133 9.07 -15.60 7.80
C ALA A 133 8.46 -14.68 6.74
N GLU A 134 8.60 -13.35 6.91
CA GLU A 134 8.08 -12.38 5.94
C GLU A 134 8.80 -12.44 4.60
N LEU A 135 10.15 -12.51 4.59
CA LEU A 135 10.92 -12.65 3.34
C LEU A 135 10.51 -13.92 2.59
N LYS A 136 10.32 -15.03 3.31
CA LYS A 136 9.84 -16.28 2.72
C LYS A 136 8.42 -16.16 2.16
N ALA A 137 7.51 -15.46 2.86
CA ALA A 137 6.16 -15.21 2.37
C ALA A 137 6.14 -14.31 1.12
N LEU A 138 7.15 -13.44 0.99
CA LEU A 138 7.42 -12.61 -0.17
C LEU A 138 8.18 -13.33 -1.29
N ASP A 139 8.60 -14.58 -1.04
CA ASP A 139 9.44 -15.38 -1.94
C ASP A 139 10.70 -14.57 -2.34
N LEU A 140 11.34 -14.01 -1.30
CA LEU A 140 12.67 -13.43 -1.30
C LEU A 140 13.60 -14.35 -0.49
N ASP A 141 14.74 -14.71 -1.07
CA ASP A 141 15.69 -15.63 -0.43
C ASP A 141 16.56 -14.87 0.59
N ILE A 142 16.64 -15.40 1.82
CA ILE A 142 17.47 -14.81 2.87
C ILE A 142 18.97 -14.97 2.58
N ASP A 143 19.36 -15.95 1.76
CA ASP A 143 20.74 -16.15 1.34
C ASP A 143 21.23 -15.11 0.32
N ASP A 144 20.30 -14.30 -0.22
CA ASP A 144 20.56 -13.18 -1.14
C ASP A 144 20.66 -11.81 -0.42
N VAL A 145 20.62 -11.81 0.94
CA VAL A 145 20.76 -10.62 1.80
C VAL A 145 22.22 -10.19 2.00
#